data_AF-A0A8T4MLR8-F1
#
_entry.id   AF-A0A8T4MLR8-F1
#
_cell.length_a   1.000
_cell.length_b   1.000
_cell.length_c   1.000
_cell.angle_alpha   90.00
_cell.angle_beta   90.00
_cell.angle_gamma   90.00
#
_symmetry.space_group_name_H-M   'P 1'
#
loop_
_entity.id
_entity.type
_entity.pdbx_description
1 polymer ?
#
loop_
_entity_poly.entity_id
_entity_poly.type
_entity_poly.pdbx_seq_one_letter_code
_entity_poly.pdbx_strand_id
1 'polypeptide(L)'
;MKNEQVRLIPRELREADFPSARFLSEEEQTKYEEACKRSNFLEKAKEVLNIRRKGSNLFKVLFLNQIGIKTASLGELESALENGLCLQGQYEDASAVVLRSAGDSYSDNDYIARSLADSLGVQKITSPLVVIGLEIVADDKSKYGLNLKRTEKTQVVDAPSLGHENHQRKFLRINPDYSIDFNDNGNRTLWTRDNGISRLYLGRDLDLYSRYEYLADSNDVGRVVIVSSGEAGAKNFEQYVSQLNAERQRQIADVELRYTNAMNVLKGE
;
A
#
# COMPACT_ATOMS: atom_id res chain seq x y z
N MET A 1 -6.62 -22.05 -36.00
CA MET A 1 -5.89 -23.12 -35.31
C MET A 1 -6.42 -23.20 -33.89
N LYS A 2 -6.98 -24.35 -33.48
CA LYS A 2 -7.37 -24.57 -32.08
C LYS A 2 -6.09 -24.78 -31.28
N ASN A 3 -5.93 -24.10 -30.14
CA ASN A 3 -4.81 -24.38 -29.24
C ASN A 3 -4.92 -25.83 -28.76
N GLU A 4 -3.96 -26.67 -29.17
CA GLU A 4 -3.88 -28.11 -28.83
C GLU A 4 -3.16 -28.36 -27.49
N GLN A 5 -2.76 -27.31 -26.78
CA GLN A 5 -2.18 -27.41 -25.44
C GLN A 5 -3.17 -26.96 -24.38
N VAL A 6 -3.38 -27.84 -23.39
CA VAL A 6 -4.10 -27.54 -22.15
C VAL A 6 -3.08 -27.49 -21.02
N ARG A 7 -3.05 -26.38 -20.28
CA ARG A 7 -2.28 -26.30 -19.03
C ARG A 7 -3.02 -27.08 -17.95
N LEU A 8 -2.38 -28.13 -17.44
CA LEU A 8 -2.89 -28.86 -16.28
C LEU A 8 -2.56 -28.07 -15.03
N ILE A 9 -3.59 -27.48 -14.40
CA ILE A 9 -3.45 -26.85 -13.08
C ILE A 9 -3.53 -27.97 -12.03
N PRO A 10 -2.50 -28.14 -11.17
CA PRO A 10 -2.53 -29.04 -10.02
C PRO A 10 -3.85 -28.92 -9.25
N ARG A 11 -4.40 -30.05 -8.80
CA ARG A 11 -5.68 -30.08 -8.10
C ARG A 11 -5.64 -29.25 -6.81
N GLU A 12 -4.50 -29.27 -6.16
CA GLU A 12 -4.17 -28.55 -4.95
C GLU A 12 -4.20 -27.02 -5.17
N LEU A 13 -3.82 -26.55 -6.36
CA LEU A 13 -3.96 -25.13 -6.75
C LEU A 13 -5.39 -24.77 -7.16
N ARG A 14 -6.22 -25.74 -7.57
CA ARG A 14 -7.64 -25.51 -7.82
C ARG A 14 -8.46 -25.49 -6.53
N GLU A 15 -7.99 -26.19 -5.51
CA GLU A 15 -8.63 -26.32 -4.20
C GLU A 15 -8.00 -25.38 -3.14
N ALA A 16 -6.96 -24.61 -3.50
CA ALA A 16 -6.35 -23.63 -2.62
C ALA A 16 -7.22 -22.38 -2.48
N ASP A 17 -7.49 -21.97 -1.23
CA ASP A 17 -8.00 -20.63 -0.95
C ASP A 17 -6.90 -19.60 -1.22
N PHE A 18 -6.97 -18.96 -2.39
CA PHE A 18 -6.13 -17.82 -2.69
C PHE A 18 -6.57 -16.59 -1.90
N PRO A 19 -5.62 -15.70 -1.52
CA PRO A 19 -6.00 -14.42 -0.98
C PRO A 19 -6.91 -13.69 -1.95
N SER A 20 -7.98 -13.09 -1.43
CA SER A 20 -8.94 -12.35 -2.23
C SER A 20 -8.92 -10.87 -1.84
N ALA A 21 -9.11 -10.00 -2.83
CA ALA A 21 -9.28 -8.57 -2.62
C ALA A 21 -10.70 -8.17 -3.03
N ARG A 22 -11.38 -7.41 -2.17
CA ARG A 22 -12.72 -6.86 -2.46
C ARG A 22 -12.91 -5.53 -1.75
N PHE A 23 -13.89 -4.76 -2.18
CA PHE A 23 -14.27 -3.58 -1.42
C PHE A 23 -14.91 -3.93 -0.07
N LEU A 24 -14.76 -3.02 0.89
CA LEU A 24 -15.42 -3.05 2.21
C LEU A 24 -16.93 -3.29 2.04
N SER A 25 -17.45 -4.28 2.77
CA SER A 25 -18.88 -4.63 2.76
C SER A 25 -19.69 -3.71 3.68
N GLU A 26 -21.02 -3.74 3.57
CA GLU A 26 -21.90 -3.02 4.51
C GLU A 26 -21.79 -3.60 5.94
N GLU A 27 -21.58 -4.91 6.08
CA GLU A 27 -21.41 -5.55 7.38
C GLU A 27 -20.12 -5.07 8.07
N GLU A 28 -19.01 -5.01 7.33
CA GLU A 28 -17.73 -4.51 7.84
C GLU A 28 -17.77 -3.01 8.14
N GLN A 29 -18.48 -2.23 7.31
CA GLN A 29 -18.75 -0.82 7.60
C GLN A 29 -19.56 -0.67 8.90
N THR A 30 -20.57 -1.51 9.12
CA THR A 30 -21.36 -1.48 10.36
C THR A 30 -20.49 -1.81 11.57
N LYS A 31 -19.63 -2.82 11.47
CA LYS A 31 -18.65 -3.17 12.52
C LYS A 31 -17.70 -2.01 12.82
N TYR A 32 -17.20 -1.33 11.79
CA TYR A 32 -16.39 -0.12 11.92
C TYR A 32 -17.13 1.00 12.66
N GLU A 33 -18.36 1.30 12.27
CA GLU A 33 -19.17 2.35 12.90
C GLU A 33 -19.52 2.02 14.36
N GLU A 34 -19.81 0.77 14.67
CA GLU A 34 -19.99 0.31 16.04
C GLU A 34 -18.72 0.44 16.87
N ALA A 35 -17.56 0.08 16.31
CA ALA A 35 -16.28 0.23 16.97
C ALA A 35 -15.96 1.70 17.26
N CYS A 36 -16.23 2.61 16.31
CA CYS A 36 -16.10 4.06 16.51
C CYS A 36 -16.98 4.53 17.68
N LYS A 37 -18.24 4.08 17.74
CA LYS A 37 -19.18 4.45 18.82
C LYS A 37 -18.76 3.92 20.20
N ARG A 38 -18.21 2.70 20.26
CA ARG A 38 -17.76 2.05 21.51
C ARG A 38 -16.37 2.53 21.97
N SER A 39 -15.61 3.17 21.10
CA SER A 39 -14.28 3.68 21.43
C SER A 39 -14.35 4.83 22.46
N ASN A 40 -13.33 4.91 23.31
CA ASN A 40 -13.13 6.04 24.22
C ASN A 40 -12.41 7.23 23.52
N PHE A 41 -12.57 7.35 22.21
CA PHE A 41 -11.96 8.43 21.45
C PHE A 41 -12.63 9.78 21.78
N LEU A 42 -11.84 10.85 21.68
CA LEU A 42 -12.32 12.22 21.81
C LEU A 42 -13.30 12.56 20.67
N GLU A 43 -14.19 13.54 20.87
CA GLU A 43 -15.18 13.90 19.84
C GLU A 43 -14.54 14.27 18.49
N LYS A 44 -13.46 15.07 18.49
CA LYS A 44 -12.71 15.39 17.27
C LYS A 44 -12.14 14.15 16.54
N ALA A 45 -11.76 13.11 17.27
CA ALA A 45 -11.30 11.86 16.69
C ALA A 45 -12.47 11.07 16.08
N LYS A 46 -13.63 11.07 16.74
CA LYS A 46 -14.86 10.48 16.21
C LYS A 46 -15.33 11.18 14.94
N GLU A 47 -15.19 12.51 14.85
CA GLU A 47 -15.49 13.27 13.63
C GLU A 47 -14.58 12.84 12.47
N VAL A 48 -13.27 12.73 12.71
CA VAL A 48 -12.29 12.26 11.72
C VAL A 48 -12.58 10.82 11.26
N LEU A 49 -13.09 9.98 12.16
CA LEU A 49 -13.47 8.59 11.88
C LEU A 49 -14.91 8.43 11.37
N ASN A 50 -15.70 9.50 11.28
CA ASN A 50 -17.07 9.45 10.79
C ASN A 50 -17.11 9.37 9.25
N ILE A 51 -16.52 8.30 8.72
CA ILE A 51 -16.32 8.08 7.30
C ILE A 51 -17.28 6.98 6.83
N ARG A 52 -18.19 7.35 5.93
CA ARG A 52 -19.14 6.43 5.29
C ARG A 52 -18.40 5.36 4.47
N ARG A 53 -19.12 4.29 4.08
CA ARG A 53 -18.54 3.22 3.25
C ARG A 53 -17.86 3.73 1.99
N LYS A 54 -18.51 4.69 1.32
CA LYS A 54 -17.98 5.43 0.19
C LYS A 54 -17.07 6.56 0.69
N GLY A 55 -15.96 6.20 1.30
CA GLY A 55 -14.96 7.14 1.82
C GLY A 55 -13.78 6.37 2.38
N SER A 56 -12.61 6.97 2.29
CA SER A 56 -11.36 6.40 2.77
C SER A 56 -10.45 7.54 3.23
N ASN A 57 -9.71 7.29 4.32
CA ASN A 57 -8.57 8.08 4.73
C ASN A 57 -7.61 7.17 5.50
N LEU A 58 -6.45 7.70 5.87
CA LEU A 58 -5.45 6.96 6.63
C LEU A 58 -6.02 6.39 7.94
N PHE A 59 -6.73 7.21 8.73
CA PHE A 59 -7.20 6.79 10.04
C PHE A 59 -8.24 5.66 9.95
N LYS A 60 -9.13 5.68 8.95
CA LYS A 60 -10.10 4.61 8.70
C LYS A 60 -9.41 3.30 8.40
N VAL A 61 -8.44 3.28 7.48
CA VAL A 61 -7.77 2.02 7.10
C VAL A 61 -6.93 1.47 8.24
N LEU A 62 -6.28 2.32 9.03
CA LEU A 62 -5.57 1.88 10.23
C LEU A 62 -6.54 1.34 11.30
N PHE A 63 -7.67 2.00 11.54
CA PHE A 63 -8.64 1.55 12.53
C PHE A 63 -9.33 0.24 12.14
N LEU A 64 -9.65 0.05 10.85
CA LEU A 64 -10.15 -1.22 10.32
C LEU A 64 -9.18 -2.37 10.64
N ASN A 65 -7.89 -2.19 10.38
CA ASN A 65 -6.88 -3.18 10.73
C ASN A 65 -6.82 -3.45 12.23
N GLN A 66 -6.89 -2.40 13.05
CA GLN A 66 -6.87 -2.49 14.52
C GLN A 66 -8.07 -3.29 15.08
N ILE A 67 -9.23 -3.24 14.42
CA ILE A 67 -10.41 -4.05 14.79
C ILE A 67 -10.46 -5.42 14.09
N GLY A 68 -9.37 -5.82 13.42
CA GLY A 68 -9.22 -7.15 12.81
C GLY A 68 -9.74 -7.27 11.38
N ILE A 69 -10.11 -6.15 10.72
CA ILE A 69 -10.51 -6.13 9.32
C ILE A 69 -9.30 -5.73 8.46
N LYS A 70 -8.64 -6.72 7.86
CA LYS A 70 -7.40 -6.50 7.10
C LYS A 70 -7.67 -5.68 5.83
N THR A 71 -7.03 -4.51 5.72
CA THR A 71 -7.06 -3.69 4.51
C THR A 71 -5.85 -3.97 3.63
N ALA A 72 -5.95 -3.66 2.33
CA ALA A 72 -4.86 -3.81 1.39
C ALA A 72 -3.69 -2.87 1.69
N SER A 73 -2.48 -3.41 1.61
CA SER A 73 -1.24 -2.65 1.39
C SER A 73 -1.17 -2.13 -0.04
N LEU A 74 -0.19 -1.26 -0.34
CA LEU A 74 -0.02 -0.73 -1.69
C LEU A 74 0.29 -1.82 -2.73
N GLY A 75 1.13 -2.80 -2.38
CA GLY A 75 1.41 -3.94 -3.25
C GLY A 75 0.20 -4.85 -3.46
N GLU A 76 -0.65 -5.02 -2.44
CA GLU A 76 -1.91 -5.76 -2.58
C GLU A 76 -2.95 -5.00 -3.44
N LEU A 77 -2.98 -3.66 -3.39
CA LEU A 77 -3.80 -2.84 -4.29
C LEU A 77 -3.35 -3.00 -5.74
N GLU A 78 -2.03 -2.93 -6.00
CA GLU A 78 -1.46 -3.16 -7.32
C GLU A 78 -1.79 -4.56 -7.83
N SER A 79 -1.58 -5.58 -7.00
CA SER A 79 -1.93 -6.96 -7.36
C SER A 79 -3.42 -7.11 -7.63
N ALA A 80 -4.30 -6.47 -6.87
CA ALA A 80 -5.74 -6.52 -7.10
C ALA A 80 -6.12 -5.89 -8.45
N LEU A 81 -5.50 -4.76 -8.80
CA LEU A 81 -5.66 -4.10 -10.10
C LEU A 81 -5.23 -5.02 -11.24
N GLU A 82 -4.06 -5.64 -11.15
CA GLU A 82 -3.53 -6.58 -12.15
C GLU A 82 -4.40 -7.82 -12.34
N ASN A 83 -5.14 -8.21 -11.29
CA ASN A 83 -6.07 -9.33 -11.30
C ASN A 83 -7.53 -8.91 -11.60
N GLY A 84 -7.73 -7.67 -12.05
CA GLY A 84 -9.00 -7.21 -12.62
C GLY A 84 -9.96 -6.51 -11.65
N LEU A 85 -9.55 -6.20 -10.42
CA LEU A 85 -10.35 -5.33 -9.55
C LEU A 85 -10.35 -3.91 -10.12
N CYS A 86 -11.53 -3.39 -10.46
CA CYS A 86 -11.68 -2.05 -11.04
C CYS A 86 -11.55 -0.97 -9.95
N LEU A 87 -10.34 -0.42 -9.82
CA LEU A 87 -10.03 0.70 -8.91
C LEU A 87 -10.21 2.09 -9.58
N GLN A 88 -10.24 2.14 -10.92
CA GLN A 88 -10.33 3.40 -11.65
C GLN A 88 -11.62 4.18 -11.33
N GLY A 89 -11.52 5.51 -11.24
CA GLY A 89 -12.61 6.41 -10.90
C GLY A 89 -12.82 6.61 -9.39
N GLN A 90 -12.03 5.96 -8.55
CA GLN A 90 -12.09 6.00 -7.08
C GLN A 90 -10.71 6.35 -6.50
N TYR A 91 -10.58 6.49 -5.18
CA TYR A 91 -9.24 6.49 -4.57
C TYR A 91 -9.21 5.52 -3.40
N GLU A 92 -8.05 4.91 -3.18
CA GLU A 92 -7.85 3.84 -2.21
C GLU A 92 -6.61 4.13 -1.36
N ASP A 93 -6.81 4.41 -0.07
CA ASP A 93 -5.71 4.54 0.87
C ASP A 93 -5.12 3.17 1.22
N ALA A 94 -3.79 3.06 1.16
CA ALA A 94 -3.07 1.95 1.75
C ALA A 94 -2.95 2.13 3.27
N SER A 95 -2.81 1.03 4.00
CA SER A 95 -2.53 1.03 5.46
C SER A 95 -1.07 1.38 5.79
N ALA A 96 -0.58 2.48 5.21
CA ALA A 96 0.80 2.95 5.32
C ALA A 96 0.88 4.47 5.33
N VAL A 97 1.94 4.99 5.94
CA VAL A 97 2.35 6.40 5.83
C VAL A 97 3.75 6.48 5.24
N VAL A 98 4.06 7.62 4.62
CA VAL A 98 5.42 7.94 4.18
C VAL A 98 5.97 9.10 5.00
N LEU A 99 7.05 8.85 5.74
CA LEU A 99 7.72 9.82 6.59
C LEU A 99 9.04 10.26 5.92
N ARG A 100 9.18 11.56 5.69
CA ARG A 100 10.33 12.19 4.99
C ARG A 100 11.18 13.09 5.90
N SER A 101 10.64 13.53 7.03
CA SER A 101 11.38 14.26 8.05
C SER A 101 10.81 14.03 9.44
N ALA A 102 11.64 14.27 10.47
CA ALA A 102 11.25 14.27 11.88
C ALA A 102 10.50 15.57 12.26
N GLY A 103 9.34 15.77 11.64
CA GLY A 103 8.53 16.99 11.67
C GLY A 103 7.86 17.25 10.32
N ASP A 104 6.95 18.21 10.27
CA ASP A 104 6.14 18.51 9.08
C ASP A 104 6.00 20.03 8.89
N SER A 105 6.11 20.52 7.64
CA SER A 105 5.82 21.93 7.35
C SER A 105 4.33 22.24 7.43
N TYR A 106 3.47 21.23 7.29
CA TYR A 106 2.05 21.37 7.58
C TYR A 106 1.80 21.21 9.08
N SER A 107 1.46 22.32 9.74
CA SER A 107 1.42 22.43 11.21
C SER A 107 0.51 21.40 11.89
N ASP A 108 -0.60 21.03 11.24
CA ASP A 108 -1.57 20.08 11.81
C ASP A 108 -1.00 18.65 11.89
N ASN A 109 0.05 18.35 11.11
CA ASN A 109 0.76 17.08 11.10
C ASN A 109 2.08 17.08 11.88
N ASP A 110 2.68 18.24 12.16
CA ASP A 110 4.05 18.34 12.69
C ASP A 110 4.23 17.51 13.97
N TYR A 111 3.26 17.62 14.88
CA TYR A 111 3.25 16.82 16.11
C TYR A 111 3.22 15.31 15.84
N ILE A 112 2.39 14.84 14.92
CA ILE A 112 2.28 13.42 14.56
C ILE A 112 3.57 12.93 13.90
N ALA A 113 4.14 13.72 12.99
CA ALA A 113 5.39 13.37 12.31
C ALA A 113 6.56 13.27 13.30
N ARG A 114 6.70 14.21 14.24
CA ARG A 114 7.71 14.15 15.31
C ARG A 114 7.49 12.95 16.22
N SER A 115 6.26 12.78 16.71
CA SER A 115 5.89 11.66 17.59
C SER A 115 6.20 10.31 16.94
N LEU A 116 5.89 10.16 15.66
CA LEU A 116 6.21 8.94 14.92
C LEU A 116 7.72 8.76 14.79
N ALA A 117 8.45 9.79 14.33
CA ALA A 117 9.90 9.74 14.18
C ALA A 117 10.62 9.37 15.49
N ASP A 118 10.20 9.96 16.60
CA ASP A 118 10.72 9.66 17.94
C ASP A 118 10.45 8.20 18.33
N SER A 119 9.22 7.70 18.08
CA SER A 119 8.86 6.30 18.37
C SER A 119 9.63 5.27 17.51
N LEU A 120 10.09 5.69 16.35
CA LEU A 120 10.95 4.90 15.46
C LEU A 120 12.44 5.04 15.82
N GLY A 121 12.80 6.00 16.69
CA GLY A 121 14.20 6.30 17.03
C GLY A 121 14.97 6.98 15.89
N VAL A 122 14.27 7.69 14.99
CA VAL A 122 14.86 8.30 13.79
C VAL A 122 14.90 9.81 13.92
N GLN A 123 16.10 10.37 14.10
CA GLN A 123 16.29 11.82 14.23
C GLN A 123 16.50 12.54 12.90
N LYS A 124 17.07 11.83 11.91
CA LYS A 124 17.33 12.35 10.57
C LYS A 124 16.89 11.32 9.54
N ILE A 125 16.06 11.78 8.61
CA ILE A 125 15.56 10.97 7.51
C ILE A 125 16.23 11.48 6.24
N THR A 126 17.07 10.65 5.64
CA THR A 126 17.82 10.97 4.40
C THR A 126 17.14 10.43 3.15
N SER A 127 16.24 9.47 3.32
CA SER A 127 15.42 8.84 2.29
C SER A 127 14.03 8.60 2.89
N PRO A 128 12.93 8.74 2.12
CA PRO A 128 11.59 8.49 2.63
C PRO A 128 11.44 7.10 3.23
N LEU A 129 10.74 7.03 4.36
CA LEU A 129 10.43 5.79 5.06
C LEU A 129 8.94 5.46 4.89
N VAL A 130 8.63 4.30 4.34
CA VAL A 130 7.27 3.76 4.41
C VAL A 130 7.12 3.04 5.74
N VAL A 131 6.12 3.44 6.51
CA VAL A 131 5.83 2.85 7.83
C VAL A 131 4.48 2.14 7.76
N ILE A 132 4.50 0.83 8.04
CA ILE A 132 3.33 -0.05 7.99
C ILE A 132 3.09 -0.71 9.33
N GLY A 133 1.91 -1.31 9.52
CA GLY A 133 1.57 -2.01 10.77
C GLY A 133 1.41 -1.04 11.94
N LEU A 134 0.94 0.18 11.67
CA LEU A 134 0.61 1.18 12.68
C LEU A 134 -0.82 0.97 13.19
N GLU A 135 -1.04 1.39 14.43
CA GLU A 135 -2.38 1.56 15.01
C GLU A 135 -2.66 3.05 15.23
N ILE A 136 -3.91 3.36 15.57
CA ILE A 136 -4.30 4.71 15.99
C ILE A 136 -4.57 4.73 17.50
N VAL A 137 -4.23 5.84 18.14
CA VAL A 137 -4.52 6.10 19.55
C VAL A 137 -5.12 7.48 19.71
N ALA A 138 -6.00 7.66 20.70
CA ALA A 138 -6.50 8.99 21.06
C ALA A 138 -5.35 9.87 21.55
N ASP A 139 -5.28 11.09 21.06
CA ASP A 139 -4.28 12.07 21.46
C ASP A 139 -4.85 13.49 21.33
N ASP A 140 -4.98 14.18 22.45
CA ASP A 140 -5.56 15.51 22.51
C ASP A 140 -4.64 16.60 21.94
N LYS A 141 -3.34 16.35 21.83
CA LYS A 141 -2.37 17.29 21.22
C LYS A 141 -2.43 17.29 19.71
N SER A 142 -2.81 16.14 19.12
CA SER A 142 -3.03 16.04 17.68
C SER A 142 -4.25 16.87 17.25
N LYS A 143 -4.14 17.59 16.12
CA LYS A 143 -5.26 18.30 15.50
C LYS A 143 -6.46 17.38 15.26
N TYR A 144 -6.20 16.14 14.87
CA TYR A 144 -7.21 15.13 14.54
C TYR A 144 -7.79 14.42 15.77
N GLY A 145 -7.22 14.63 16.96
CA GLY A 145 -7.54 13.82 18.14
C GLY A 145 -7.00 12.40 18.10
N LEU A 146 -6.22 12.07 17.07
CA LEU A 146 -5.64 10.78 16.80
C LEU A 146 -4.14 10.93 16.54
N ASN A 147 -3.35 9.99 17.03
CA ASN A 147 -1.94 9.87 16.73
C ASN A 147 -1.61 8.45 16.26
N LEU A 148 -0.45 8.30 15.63
CA LEU A 148 0.04 7.03 15.11
C LEU A 148 0.84 6.32 16.19
N LYS A 149 0.50 5.05 16.43
CA LYS A 149 1.12 4.21 17.44
C LYS A 149 1.87 3.06 16.78
N ARG A 150 3.16 2.96 17.09
CA ARG A 150 3.98 1.79 16.75
C ARG A 150 3.47 0.56 17.52
N THR A 151 3.46 -0.58 16.84
CA THR A 151 3.14 -1.90 17.38
C THR A 151 4.30 -2.88 17.15
N GLU A 152 4.17 -4.10 17.63
CA GLU A 152 5.04 -5.22 17.32
C GLU A 152 5.03 -5.61 15.83
N LYS A 153 3.96 -5.24 15.11
CA LYS A 153 3.82 -5.48 13.66
C LYS A 153 4.40 -4.34 12.82
N THR A 154 4.84 -3.25 13.46
CA THR A 154 5.35 -2.10 12.72
C THR A 154 6.63 -2.44 12.01
N GLN A 155 6.66 -2.19 10.70
CA GLN A 155 7.84 -2.30 9.86
C GLN A 155 8.13 -0.95 9.21
N VAL A 156 9.42 -0.69 9.03
CA VAL A 156 9.92 0.53 8.39
C VAL A 156 10.69 0.08 7.16
N VAL A 157 10.26 0.54 6.00
CA VAL A 157 10.88 0.23 4.70
C VAL A 157 11.50 1.50 4.15
N ASP A 158 12.78 1.43 3.79
CA ASP A 158 13.42 2.51 3.05
C ASP A 158 12.87 2.53 1.62
N ALA A 159 12.33 3.67 1.20
CA ALA A 159 11.63 3.83 -0.07
C ALA A 159 12.14 5.05 -0.84
N PRO A 160 13.39 5.03 -1.33
CA PRO A 160 13.97 6.15 -2.08
C PRO A 160 13.16 6.49 -3.35
N SER A 161 12.48 5.50 -3.96
CA SER A 161 11.56 5.75 -5.08
C SER A 161 10.43 6.73 -4.75
N LEU A 162 10.05 6.91 -3.48
CA LEU A 162 9.04 7.86 -3.02
C LEU A 162 9.62 9.25 -2.66
N GLY A 163 10.89 9.49 -3.02
CA GLY A 163 11.58 10.76 -2.87
C GLY A 163 10.97 11.88 -3.72
N HIS A 164 11.23 13.12 -3.34
CA HIS A 164 10.70 14.28 -4.06
C HIS A 164 11.40 14.52 -5.39
N GLU A 165 12.64 14.07 -5.53
CA GLU A 165 13.34 14.01 -6.81
C GLU A 165 12.60 13.15 -7.86
N ASN A 166 11.68 12.28 -7.40
CA ASN A 166 10.83 11.46 -8.26
C ASN A 166 9.41 12.04 -8.45
N HIS A 167 9.14 13.24 -7.95
CA HIS A 167 7.85 13.91 -8.13
C HIS A 167 7.51 14.06 -9.62
N GLN A 168 6.26 13.76 -9.99
CA GLN A 168 5.74 13.79 -11.36
C GLN A 168 6.40 12.81 -12.34
N ARG A 169 7.23 11.87 -11.87
CA ARG A 169 7.77 10.82 -12.73
C ARG A 169 6.68 9.81 -13.08
N LYS A 170 6.72 9.35 -14.32
CA LYS A 170 5.84 8.29 -14.81
C LYS A 170 6.37 6.92 -14.45
N PHE A 171 5.47 5.98 -14.19
CA PHE A 171 5.81 4.61 -13.83
C PHE A 171 4.89 3.59 -14.49
N LEU A 172 5.37 2.35 -14.58
CA LEU A 172 4.61 1.21 -15.08
C LEU A 172 3.93 0.43 -13.97
N ARG A 173 4.64 0.24 -12.85
CA ARG A 173 4.24 -0.66 -11.77
C ARG A 173 4.77 -0.23 -10.41
N ILE A 174 4.04 -0.60 -9.36
CA ILE A 174 4.50 -0.53 -7.96
C ILE A 174 4.82 -1.96 -7.50
N ASN A 175 6.02 -2.19 -6.98
CA ASN A 175 6.43 -3.50 -6.50
C ASN A 175 5.99 -3.73 -5.03
N PRO A 176 5.89 -5.00 -4.58
CA PRO A 176 5.50 -5.32 -3.19
C PRO A 176 6.42 -4.74 -2.11
N ASP A 177 7.68 -4.43 -2.46
CA ASP A 177 8.68 -3.83 -1.58
C ASP A 177 8.65 -2.29 -1.58
N TYR A 178 7.62 -1.67 -2.16
CA TYR A 178 7.44 -0.22 -2.35
C TYR A 178 8.40 0.43 -3.34
N SER A 179 9.24 -0.34 -4.06
CA SER A 179 9.98 0.18 -5.20
C SER A 179 9.03 0.47 -6.38
N ILE A 180 9.41 1.42 -7.23
CA ILE A 180 8.60 1.86 -8.37
C ILE A 180 9.38 1.68 -9.66
N ASP A 181 8.76 0.98 -10.62
CA ASP A 181 9.31 0.77 -11.96
C ASP A 181 9.04 2.01 -12.82
N PHE A 182 9.92 3.01 -12.72
CA PHE A 182 9.80 4.25 -13.51
C PHE A 182 10.01 4.01 -15.00
N ASN A 183 9.20 4.68 -15.82
CA ASN A 183 9.28 4.62 -17.28
C ASN A 183 8.59 5.86 -17.88
N ASP A 184 9.26 6.54 -18.81
CA ASP A 184 8.72 7.76 -19.45
C ASP A 184 7.46 7.49 -20.31
N ASN A 185 7.29 6.24 -20.75
CA ASN A 185 6.08 5.76 -21.44
C ASN A 185 5.03 5.19 -20.47
N GLY A 186 5.25 5.30 -19.15
CA GLY A 186 4.28 4.92 -18.14
C GLY A 186 2.96 5.69 -18.27
N ASN A 187 1.87 5.04 -17.89
CA ASN A 187 0.52 5.60 -17.95
C ASN A 187 0.04 6.16 -16.60
N ARG A 188 0.87 6.06 -15.56
CA ARG A 188 0.60 6.53 -14.20
C ARG A 188 1.74 7.43 -13.72
N THR A 189 1.41 8.37 -12.85
CA THR A 189 2.31 9.41 -12.35
C THR A 189 2.47 9.31 -10.84
N LEU A 190 3.71 9.42 -10.35
CA LEU A 190 4.01 9.51 -8.93
C LEU A 190 3.93 10.95 -8.46
N TRP A 191 3.23 11.19 -7.36
CA TRP A 191 3.07 12.50 -6.73
C TRP A 191 3.58 12.49 -5.30
N THR A 192 4.75 13.07 -5.03
CA THR A 192 5.39 13.11 -3.70
C THR A 192 5.54 14.53 -3.17
N ARG A 193 5.52 14.71 -1.85
CA ARG A 193 5.96 15.97 -1.20
C ARG A 193 7.43 15.88 -0.81
N ASP A 194 8.05 16.99 -0.44
CA ASP A 194 9.47 17.12 -0.15
C ASP A 194 9.87 16.85 1.30
N ASN A 195 8.97 17.02 2.26
CA ASN A 195 9.24 16.80 3.69
C ASN A 195 8.10 16.03 4.39
N GLY A 196 8.19 15.88 5.71
CA GLY A 196 7.23 15.36 6.71
C GLY A 196 6.40 14.13 6.35
N ILE A 197 5.14 14.06 6.79
CA ILE A 197 4.33 12.84 6.72
C ILE A 197 3.20 12.96 5.70
N SER A 198 2.97 11.90 4.93
CA SER A 198 1.86 11.83 3.99
C SER A 198 1.18 10.47 3.99
N ARG A 199 -0.08 10.49 3.55
CA ARG A 199 -0.81 9.28 3.16
C ARG A 199 -0.14 8.61 1.96
N LEU A 200 -0.45 7.34 1.74
CA LEU A 200 -0.05 6.61 0.55
C LEU A 200 -1.31 6.01 -0.08
N TYR A 201 -1.67 6.43 -1.29
CA TYR A 201 -2.94 6.04 -1.90
C TYR A 201 -2.89 6.05 -3.43
N LEU A 202 -3.75 5.25 -4.06
CA LEU A 202 -4.01 5.33 -5.50
C LEU A 202 -5.12 6.35 -5.77
N GLY A 203 -4.92 7.22 -6.75
CA GLY A 203 -5.93 8.19 -7.19
C GLY A 203 -6.89 7.62 -8.25
N ARG A 204 -7.82 8.47 -8.71
CA ARG A 204 -8.86 8.11 -9.69
C ARG A 204 -8.33 7.59 -11.02
N ASP A 205 -7.17 8.08 -11.42
CA ASP A 205 -6.47 7.67 -12.64
C ASP A 205 -5.35 6.66 -12.35
N LEU A 206 -5.38 6.04 -11.15
CA LEU A 206 -4.42 5.04 -10.66
C LEU A 206 -3.01 5.57 -10.43
N ASP A 207 -2.79 6.87 -10.62
CA ASP A 207 -1.62 7.62 -10.14
C ASP A 207 -1.34 7.33 -8.66
N LEU A 208 -0.06 7.25 -8.29
CA LEU A 208 0.36 7.02 -6.91
C LEU A 208 0.55 8.37 -6.20
N TYR A 209 -0.20 8.58 -5.13
CA TYR A 209 -0.13 9.79 -4.33
C TYR A 209 0.52 9.53 -2.97
N SER A 210 1.56 10.31 -2.71
CA SER A 210 2.21 10.48 -1.43
C SER A 210 2.56 11.96 -1.18
N ARG A 211 1.74 12.87 -1.71
CA ARG A 211 1.94 14.32 -1.57
C ARG A 211 0.94 15.02 -0.67
N TYR A 212 -0.22 14.41 -0.42
CA TYR A 212 -1.31 15.08 0.25
C TYR A 212 -1.08 15.12 1.76
N GLU A 213 -1.06 16.33 2.31
CA GLU A 213 -0.76 16.61 3.71
C GLU A 213 -1.95 16.31 4.64
N TYR A 214 -3.19 16.41 4.18
CA TYR A 214 -4.35 16.18 5.05
C TYR A 214 -4.55 14.68 5.29
N LEU A 215 -4.12 14.19 6.46
CA LEU A 215 -4.20 12.77 6.82
C LEU A 215 -5.64 12.28 7.05
N ALA A 216 -6.53 13.18 7.46
CA ALA A 216 -7.93 12.90 7.75
C ALA A 216 -8.88 13.10 6.55
N ASP A 217 -8.40 13.67 5.45
CA ASP A 217 -9.29 14.05 4.34
C ASP A 217 -9.90 12.83 3.65
N SER A 218 -11.21 12.87 3.47
CA SER A 218 -12.01 11.84 2.83
C SER A 218 -13.21 12.48 2.14
N ASN A 219 -13.47 12.07 0.90
CA ASN A 219 -14.69 12.39 0.17
C ASN A 219 -15.40 11.12 -0.35
N ASP A 220 -16.54 11.31 -1.01
CA ASP A 220 -17.52 10.26 -1.35
C ASP A 220 -17.10 9.31 -2.49
N VAL A 221 -15.94 9.53 -3.11
CA VAL A 221 -15.38 8.61 -4.12
C VAL A 221 -14.29 7.68 -3.57
N GLY A 222 -13.98 7.77 -2.28
CA GLY A 222 -12.98 6.90 -1.64
C GLY A 222 -13.48 5.49 -1.40
N ARG A 223 -12.60 4.50 -1.46
CA ARG A 223 -12.91 3.10 -1.15
C ARG A 223 -11.83 2.48 -0.31
N VAL A 224 -12.23 1.53 0.52
CA VAL A 224 -11.29 0.65 1.22
C VAL A 224 -11.35 -0.73 0.58
N VAL A 225 -10.18 -1.26 0.24
CA VAL A 225 -10.02 -2.64 -0.23
C VAL A 225 -9.64 -3.52 0.96
N ILE A 226 -10.39 -4.58 1.17
CA ILE A 226 -10.19 -5.62 2.17
C ILE A 226 -9.46 -6.79 1.52
N VAL A 227 -8.50 -7.36 2.24
CA VAL A 227 -7.78 -8.56 1.82
C VAL A 227 -8.07 -9.69 2.79
N SER A 228 -8.68 -10.78 2.30
CA SER A 228 -8.84 -11.99 3.10
C SER A 228 -7.62 -12.90 2.92
N SER A 229 -7.08 -13.40 4.02
CA SER A 229 -6.16 -14.55 3.95
C SER A 229 -7.04 -15.78 3.74
N GLY A 230 -6.81 -16.55 2.68
CA GLY A 230 -7.34 -17.92 2.64
C GLY A 230 -6.86 -18.69 3.88
N GLU A 231 -7.67 -19.58 4.45
CA GLU A 231 -7.33 -20.30 5.70
C GLU A 231 -6.02 -21.12 5.59
N ALA A 232 -5.53 -21.39 4.38
CA ALA A 232 -4.24 -22.04 4.09
C ALA A 232 -3.14 -21.10 3.54
N GLY A 233 -3.43 -19.81 3.36
CA GLY A 233 -2.67 -18.89 2.51
C GLY A 233 -1.33 -18.41 3.06
N ALA A 234 -1.14 -18.28 4.37
CA ALA A 234 0.08 -17.67 4.91
C ALA A 234 1.36 -18.52 4.66
N LYS A 235 1.27 -19.86 4.75
CA LYS A 235 2.43 -20.74 4.51
C LYS A 235 2.67 -21.04 3.03
N ASN A 236 1.62 -21.05 2.21
CA ASN A 236 1.73 -21.34 0.77
C ASN A 236 2.01 -20.08 -0.06
N PHE A 237 1.62 -18.89 0.40
CA PHE A 237 1.81 -17.65 -0.35
C PHE A 237 3.28 -17.20 -0.39
N GLU A 238 4.00 -17.24 0.75
CA GLU A 238 5.44 -16.95 0.73
C GLU A 238 6.21 -17.94 -0.15
N GLN A 239 5.85 -19.23 -0.10
CA GLN A 239 6.41 -20.25 -0.99
C GLN A 239 6.05 -20.01 -2.45
N TYR A 240 4.82 -19.61 -2.74
CA TYR A 240 4.35 -19.31 -4.10
C TYR A 240 5.01 -18.05 -4.68
N VAL A 241 5.10 -16.97 -3.89
CA VAL A 241 5.84 -15.76 -4.26
C VAL A 241 7.32 -16.09 -4.46
N SER A 242 7.91 -16.95 -3.62
CA SER A 242 9.27 -17.44 -3.80
C SER A 242 9.44 -18.26 -5.09
N GLN A 243 8.48 -19.13 -5.42
CA GLN A 243 8.49 -19.90 -6.67
C GLN A 243 8.32 -19.02 -7.91
N LEU A 244 7.42 -18.02 -7.87
CA LEU A 244 7.27 -17.05 -8.95
C LEU A 244 8.54 -16.22 -9.15
N ASN A 245 9.19 -15.80 -8.07
CA ASN A 245 10.46 -15.08 -8.15
C ASN A 245 11.57 -15.98 -8.71
N ALA A 246 11.65 -17.24 -8.29
CA ALA A 246 12.61 -18.20 -8.84
C ALA A 246 12.38 -18.45 -10.33
N GLU A 247 11.13 -18.58 -10.76
CA GLU A 247 10.79 -18.78 -12.17
C GLU A 247 11.06 -17.52 -13.01
N ARG A 248 10.77 -16.33 -12.48
CA ARG A 248 11.16 -15.06 -13.10
C ARG A 248 12.68 -14.97 -13.29
N GLN A 249 13.47 -15.32 -12.26
CA GLN A 249 14.93 -15.31 -12.35
C GLN A 249 15.45 -16.32 -13.38
N ARG A 250 14.85 -17.51 -13.46
CA ARG A 250 15.17 -18.47 -14.53
C ARG A 250 14.89 -17.92 -15.91
N GLN A 251 13.75 -17.27 -16.10
CA GLN A 251 13.39 -16.70 -17.41
C GLN A 251 14.32 -15.56 -17.81
N ILE A 252 14.74 -14.72 -16.85
CA ILE A 252 15.77 -13.69 -17.08
C ILE A 252 17.08 -14.35 -17.51
N ALA A 253 17.54 -15.36 -16.77
CA ALA A 253 18.78 -16.07 -17.08
C ALA A 253 18.74 -16.77 -18.45
N ASP A 254 17.61 -17.38 -18.83
CA ASP A 254 17.43 -18.00 -20.15
C ASP A 254 17.46 -16.96 -21.27
N VAL A 255 16.83 -15.80 -21.07
CA VAL A 255 16.88 -14.68 -22.03
C VAL A 255 18.30 -14.13 -22.16
N GLU A 256 19.01 -13.92 -21.05
CA GLU A 256 20.41 -13.46 -21.05
C GLU A 256 21.32 -14.46 -21.77
N LEU A 257 21.17 -15.76 -21.50
CA LEU A 257 21.94 -16.81 -22.16
C LEU A 257 21.71 -16.82 -23.68
N ARG A 258 20.45 -16.73 -24.11
CA ARG A 258 20.10 -16.63 -25.54
C ARG A 258 20.68 -15.38 -26.17
N TYR A 259 20.65 -14.25 -25.46
CA TYR A 259 21.25 -13.00 -25.91
C TYR A 259 22.77 -13.12 -26.07
N THR A 260 23.47 -13.68 -25.08
CA THR A 260 24.92 -13.93 -25.16
C THR A 260 25.27 -14.84 -26.33
N ASN A 261 24.55 -15.94 -26.51
CA ASN A 261 24.77 -16.86 -27.63
C ASN A 261 24.56 -16.16 -28.98
N ALA A 262 23.50 -15.36 -29.12
CA ALA A 262 23.26 -14.58 -30.33
C ALA A 262 24.38 -13.56 -30.59
N MET A 263 24.89 -12.91 -29.53
CA MET A 263 25.99 -11.95 -29.64
C MET A 263 27.32 -12.62 -30.04
N ASN A 264 27.59 -13.85 -29.59
CA ASN A 264 28.80 -14.58 -29.98
C ASN A 264 28.75 -14.98 -31.46
N VAL A 265 27.59 -15.47 -31.93
CA VAL A 265 27.36 -15.76 -33.35
C VAL A 265 27.53 -14.51 -34.22
N LEU A 266 27.07 -13.35 -33.76
CA LEU A 266 27.23 -12.07 -34.48
C LEU A 266 28.67 -11.54 -34.47
N LYS A 267 29.49 -11.93 -33.47
CA LYS A 267 30.90 -11.55 -33.37
C LYS A 267 31.85 -12.50 -34.09
N GLY A 268 31.35 -13.62 -34.61
CA GLY A 268 32.13 -14.57 -35.41
C GLY A 268 33.01 -15.51 -34.57
N GLU A 269 32.60 -15.82 -33.34
CA GLU A 269 33.12 -16.96 -32.55
C GLU A 269 32.19 -18.18 -32.68
#